data_AF-A0A7R7AIF1-F1
#
_entry.id   AF-A0A7R7AIF1-F1
#
_cell.length_a   1.000
_cell.length_b   1.000
_cell.length_c   1.000
_cell.angle_alpha   90.00
_cell.angle_beta   90.00
_cell.angle_gamma   90.00
#
_symmetry.space_group_name_H-M   'P 1'
#
loop_
_entity.id
_entity.type
_entity.pdbx_description
1 polymer ?
#
loop_
_entity_poly.entity_id
_entity_poly.type
_entity_poly.pdbx_seq_one_letter_code
_entity_poly.pdbx_strand_id
1 'polypeptide(L)' 'MITLEPQLEQQLKSLASKEGVSISELIQNLFLDYQLRQDALNRADRSYADYKKTGESISLDQLIKNNELDS' A
#
# COMPACT_ATOMS: atom_id res chain seq x y z
N MET A 1 -19.87 -10.61 12.81
CA MET A 1 -20.72 -9.76 11.95
C MET A 1 -20.21 -8.34 12.12
N ILE A 2 -19.71 -7.71 11.06
CA ILE A 2 -19.31 -6.29 11.14
C ILE A 2 -20.60 -5.49 11.05
N THR A 3 -20.86 -4.63 12.02
CA THR A 3 -22.02 -3.72 11.96
C THR A 3 -21.62 -2.52 11.10
N LEU A 4 -22.25 -2.38 9.95
CA LEU A 4 -22.06 -1.22 9.07
C LEU A 4 -23.07 -0.15 9.45
N GLU A 5 -22.66 1.11 9.33
CA GLU A 5 -23.63 2.19 9.40
C GLU A 5 -24.64 2.08 8.24
N PRO A 6 -25.94 2.36 8.46
CA PRO A 6 -26.96 2.16 7.44
C PRO A 6 -26.68 2.89 6.11
N GLN A 7 -26.06 4.07 6.18
CA GLN A 7 -25.69 4.85 5.00
C GLN A 7 -24.57 4.16 4.21
N LEU A 8 -23.56 3.65 4.90
CA LEU A 8 -22.44 2.91 4.31
C LEU A 8 -22.93 1.60 3.67
N GLU A 9 -23.86 0.90 4.31
CA GLU A 9 -24.43 -0.33 3.76
C GLU A 9 -25.18 -0.07 2.44
N GLN A 10 -25.95 1.03 2.37
CA GLN A 10 -26.64 1.43 1.13
C GLN A 10 -25.67 1.80 0.01
N GLN A 11 -24.60 2.52 0.33
CA GLN A 11 -23.55 2.84 -0.64
C GLN A 11 -22.84 1.59 -1.17
N LEU A 12 -22.49 0.65 -0.28
CA LEU A 12 -21.88 -0.61 -0.66
C LEU A 12 -22.81 -1.48 -1.50
N LYS A 13 -24.11 -1.53 -1.20
CA LYS A 13 -25.12 -2.19 -2.05
C LYS A 13 -25.15 -1.61 -3.46
N SER A 14 -25.17 -0.29 -3.58
CA SER A 14 -25.17 0.38 -4.89
C SER A 14 -23.90 0.09 -5.69
N LEU A 15 -22.74 0.15 -5.03
CA LEU A 15 -21.45 -0.12 -5.65
C LEU A 15 -21.33 -1.58 -6.10
N ALA A 16 -21.67 -2.53 -5.22
CA ALA A 16 -21.71 -3.96 -5.50
C ALA A 16 -22.59 -4.27 -6.72
N SER A 17 -23.78 -3.69 -6.76
CA SER A 17 -24.70 -3.84 -7.89
C SER A 17 -24.14 -3.26 -9.19
N LYS A 18 -23.41 -2.14 -9.13
CA LYS A 18 -22.79 -1.50 -10.31
C LYS A 18 -21.62 -2.32 -10.85
N GLU A 19 -20.84 -2.92 -9.96
CA GLU A 19 -19.64 -3.69 -10.32
C GLU A 19 -19.93 -5.18 -10.57
N GLY A 20 -21.14 -5.66 -10.26
CA GLY A 20 -21.54 -7.04 -10.46
C GLY A 20 -20.93 -8.02 -9.46
N VAL A 21 -20.51 -7.52 -8.29
CA VAL A 21 -19.83 -8.28 -7.23
C VAL A 21 -20.65 -8.28 -5.94
N SER A 22 -20.24 -9.10 -4.97
CA SER A 22 -20.88 -9.08 -3.64
C SER A 22 -20.31 -7.99 -2.74
N ILE A 23 -21.08 -7.54 -1.74
CA ILE A 23 -20.58 -6.61 -0.72
C ILE A 23 -19.40 -7.21 0.05
N SER A 24 -19.45 -8.51 0.34
CA SER A 24 -18.36 -9.22 1.02
C SER A 24 -17.06 -9.17 0.22
N GLU A 25 -17.15 -9.27 -1.10
CA GLU A 25 -16.01 -9.19 -2.01
C GLU A 25 -15.42 -7.77 -2.06
N LEU A 26 -16.26 -6.73 -2.10
CA LEU A 26 -15.80 -5.34 -1.97
C LEU A 26 -15.04 -5.11 -0.66
N ILE A 27 -15.56 -5.63 0.45
CA ILE A 27 -14.94 -5.51 1.77
C ILE A 27 -13.60 -6.28 1.81
N GLN A 28 -13.55 -7.48 1.25
CA GLN A 28 -12.31 -8.27 1.18
C GLN A 28 -11.24 -7.56 0.35
N ASN A 29 -11.60 -7.04 -0.82
CA ASN A 29 -10.67 -6.28 -1.66
C ASN A 29 -10.15 -5.03 -0.94
N LEU A 30 -11.02 -4.30 -0.23
CA LEU A 30 -10.61 -3.17 0.60
C LEU A 30 -9.57 -3.57 1.66
N PHE A 31 -9.78 -4.70 2.35
CA PHE A 31 -8.83 -5.17 3.35
C PHE A 31 -7.48 -5.55 2.74
N LEU A 32 -7.48 -6.23 1.59
CA LEU A 32 -6.24 -6.60 0.90
C LEU A 32 -5.46 -5.35 0.45
N ASP A 33 -6.15 -4.39 -0.17
CA ASP A 33 -5.55 -3.13 -0.59
C ASP A 33 -4.98 -2.34 0.60
N TYR A 34 -5.72 -2.31 1.71
CA TYR A 34 -5.27 -1.64 2.92
C TYR A 34 -4.00 -2.30 3.50
N GLN A 35 -3.97 -3.63 3.57
CA GLN A 35 -2.80 -4.39 4.04
C GLN A 35 -1.57 -4.12 3.18
N LEU A 36 -1.71 -4.19 1.85
CA LEU A 36 -0.61 -3.91 0.92
C LEU A 36 -0.07 -2.49 1.08
N ARG A 37 -0.95 -1.50 1.24
CA ARG A 37 -0.54 -0.10 1.48
C ARG A 37 0.17 0.05 2.82
N GLN A 38 -0.34 -0.59 3.87
CA GLN A 38 0.27 -0.52 5.20
C GLN A 38 1.67 -1.15 5.19
N ASP A 39 1.85 -2.28 4.50
CA ASP A 39 3.15 -2.93 4.35
C ASP A 39 4.15 -2.05 3.58
N ALA A 40 3.69 -1.38 2.52
CA ALA A 40 4.53 -0.44 1.77
C ALA A 40 4.98 0.75 2.64
N LEU A 41 4.08 1.31 3.45
CA LEU A 41 4.42 2.38 4.40
C LEU A 41 5.40 1.90 5.45
N ASN A 42 5.14 0.74 6.07
CA ASN A 42 6.04 0.13 7.06
C ASN A 42 7.43 -0.12 6.47
N ARG A 43 7.52 -0.55 5.21
CA ARG A 43 8.80 -0.74 4.51
C ARG A 43 9.52 0.59 4.33
N ALA A 44 8.83 1.63 3.87
CA ALA A 44 9.40 2.96 3.70
C ALA A 44 9.92 3.54 5.02
N ASP A 45 9.14 3.42 6.09
CA ASP A 45 9.53 3.89 7.43
C ASP A 45 10.77 3.16 7.96
N ARG A 46 10.83 1.83 7.79
CA ARG A 46 12.01 1.04 8.16
C ARG A 46 13.23 1.45 7.36
N SER A 47 13.11 1.54 6.03
CA SER A 47 14.22 1.96 5.16
C SER A 47 14.74 3.34 5.53
N TYR A 48 13.85 4.28 5.86
CA TYR A 48 14.25 5.61 6.28
C TYR A 48 14.89 5.63 7.68
N ALA A 49 14.35 4.84 8.62
CA ALA A 49 14.93 4.69 9.95
C ALA A 49 16.33 4.06 9.90
N ASP A 50 16.54 3.07 9.03
CA ASP A 50 17.84 2.42 8.85
C ASP A 50 18.86 3.37 8.20
N TYR A 51 18.46 4.12 7.16
CA TYR A 51 19.28 5.20 6.61
C TYR A 51 19.71 6.21 7.68
N LYS A 52 18.79 6.64 8.56
CA LYS A 52 19.12 7.57 9.65
C LYS A 52 20.15 7.03 10.63
N LYS A 53 20.24 5.71 10.82
CA LYS A 53 21.22 5.09 11.72
C LYS A 53 22.62 5.09 11.11
N THR A 54 22.74 4.85 9.81
CA THR A 54 24.04 4.81 9.13
C THR A 54 24.52 6.22 8.78
N GLY A 55 23.61 7.10 8.33
CA GLY A 55 23.94 8.45 7.89
C GLY A 55 24.87 8.49 6.67
N GLU A 56 25.12 7.35 6.04
CA GLU A 56 26.05 7.22 4.92
C GLU A 56 25.42 7.79 3.66
N SER A 57 26.17 8.67 2.99
CA SER A 57 25.85 9.14 1.65
C SER A 57 26.85 8.55 0.65
N ILE A 58 26.36 8.25 -0.53
CA ILE A 58 27.15 7.76 -1.66
C ILE A 58 27.02 8.78 -2.80
N SER A 59 28.09 8.96 -3.58
CA SER A 59 28.01 9.84 -4.75
C SER A 59 27.13 9.21 -5.84
N LEU A 60 26.54 10.05 -6.69
CA LEU A 60 25.74 9.59 -7.83
C LEU A 60 26.59 8.71 -8.77
N ASP A 61 27.85 9.08 -9.04
CA ASP A 61 28.76 8.30 -9.88
C ASP A 61 29.03 6.90 -9.31
N GLN A 62 29.20 6.79 -7.99
CA GLN A 62 29.36 5.49 -7.34
C GLN A 62 28.06 4.68 -7.35
N LEU A 63 26.91 5.34 -7.21
CA LEU A 63 25.60 4.69 -7.29
C LEU A 63 25.34 4.11 -8.70
N ILE A 64 25.68 4.85 -9.76
CA ILE A 64 25.53 4.42 -11.15
C ILE A 64 26.41 3.19 -11.43
N LYS A 65 27.67 3.23 -10.98
CA LYS A 65 28.58 2.07 -11.06
C LYS A 65 28.05 0.85 -10.31
N ASN A 66 27.54 1.03 -9.10
CA ASN A 66 27.02 -0.07 -8.27
C ASN A 66 25.74 -0.71 -8.85
N ASN A 67 25.00 -0.01 -9.70
CA ASN A 67 23.78 -0.51 -10.34
C ASN A 67 23.99 -0.91 -11.81
N GLU A 68 25.24 -0.95 -12.29
CA GLU A 68 25.60 -1.33 -13.67
C GLU A 68 24.91 -0.47 -14.75
N LEU A 69 24.55 0.77 -14.39
CA LEU A 69 23.81 1.70 -15.26
C LEU A 69 24.72 2.47 -16.23
N ASP A 70 26.04 2.28 -16.15
CA ASP A 70 27.07 2.92 -17.00
C ASP A 70 27.25 2.24 -18.38
N SER A 71 26.34 1.35 -18.77
CA SER A 71 26.40 0.61 -20.05
C SER A 71 25.92 1.43 -21.25
#